data_AF-V4PR66-F1
#
_entry.id   AF-V4PR66-F1
#
_cell.length_a   1.000
_cell.length_b   1.000
_cell.length_c   1.000
_cell.angle_alpha   90.00
_cell.angle_beta   90.00
_cell.angle_gamma   90.00
#
_symmetry.space_group_name_H-M   'P 1'
#
loop_
_entity.id
_entity.type
_entity.pdbx_description
1 polymer ?
#
loop_
_entity_poly.entity_id
_entity_poly.type
_entity_poly.pdbx_seq_one_letter_code
_entity_poly.pdbx_strand_id
1 'polypeptide(L)'
;MTKRFSDRVTIGKLAESCGVSGDTIRFYERSGLLQTDTRSRAGYRLYDTESIRRLKFIKRTRDLGFSLDEILQILALRSADDATCGQMLELTQRKILDARTRVSELAHIERALTRLAETCPGGDTPIGQCTILDQLDPGDDLAGSSDEDTDHSSSRTCRTT
;
A
#
# COMPACT_ATOMS: atom_id res chain seq x y z
N MET A 1 -22.33 -18.44 -38.18
CA MET A 1 -22.13 -19.87 -37.84
C MET A 1 -21.07 -19.99 -36.76
N THR A 2 -21.52 -20.13 -35.51
CA THR A 2 -20.74 -20.13 -34.27
C THR A 2 -20.15 -21.51 -34.00
N LYS A 3 -18.82 -21.64 -34.05
CA LYS A 3 -18.09 -22.82 -33.56
C LYS A 3 -16.68 -22.44 -33.10
N ARG A 4 -16.49 -22.17 -31.80
CA ARG A 4 -15.18 -22.23 -31.13
C ARG A 4 -15.34 -22.86 -29.75
N PHE A 5 -15.38 -24.19 -29.73
CA PHE A 5 -15.48 -25.00 -28.52
C PHE A 5 -14.10 -25.40 -27.94
N SER A 6 -12.99 -24.74 -28.32
CA SER A 6 -11.68 -25.42 -28.22
C SER A 6 -10.70 -25.02 -27.12
N ASP A 7 -10.83 -23.92 -26.38
CA ASP A 7 -9.80 -23.58 -25.36
C ASP A 7 -10.40 -23.32 -23.97
N ARG A 8 -11.22 -24.27 -23.51
CA ARG A 8 -11.60 -24.30 -22.09
C ARG A 8 -10.49 -24.97 -21.28
N VAL A 9 -9.91 -24.24 -20.34
CA VAL A 9 -8.78 -24.70 -19.52
C VAL A 9 -9.20 -24.98 -18.09
N THR A 10 -8.50 -25.90 -17.42
CA THR A 10 -8.68 -26.14 -15.99
C THR A 10 -8.02 -25.03 -15.18
N ILE A 11 -8.36 -24.95 -13.88
CA ILE A 11 -7.78 -23.95 -12.97
C ILE A 11 -6.25 -23.97 -12.93
N GLY A 12 -5.63 -25.16 -13.04
CA GLY A 12 -4.18 -25.30 -13.03
C GLY A 12 -3.53 -24.67 -14.28
N LYS A 13 -4.06 -24.97 -15.46
CA LYS A 13 -3.61 -24.35 -16.71
C LYS A 13 -3.87 -22.84 -16.74
N LEU A 14 -4.98 -22.39 -16.16
CA LEU A 14 -5.29 -20.98 -16.03
C LEU A 14 -4.30 -20.25 -15.12
N ALA A 15 -4.01 -20.82 -13.95
CA ALA A 15 -3.03 -20.34 -12.99
C ALA A 15 -1.66 -20.13 -13.64
N GLU A 16 -1.17 -21.16 -14.34
CA GLU A 16 0.10 -21.14 -15.07
C GLU A 16 0.11 -20.04 -16.14
N SER A 17 -0.89 -20.00 -17.01
CA SER A 17 -0.96 -19.03 -18.11
C SER A 17 -1.08 -17.56 -17.67
N CYS A 18 -1.59 -17.31 -16.46
CA CYS A 18 -1.74 -15.97 -15.89
C CYS A 18 -0.65 -15.62 -14.88
N GLY A 19 0.20 -16.59 -14.50
CA GLY A 19 1.21 -16.45 -13.46
C GLY A 19 0.60 -16.04 -12.13
N VAL A 20 -0.44 -16.76 -11.69
CA VAL A 20 -1.12 -16.61 -10.39
C VAL A 20 -1.34 -17.99 -9.78
N SER A 21 -1.51 -18.10 -8.46
CA SER A 21 -1.84 -19.39 -7.84
C SER A 21 -3.29 -19.80 -8.11
N GLY A 22 -3.57 -21.12 -8.06
CA GLY A 22 -4.94 -21.63 -8.11
C GLY A 22 -5.81 -21.07 -6.98
N ASP A 23 -5.24 -20.83 -5.80
CA ASP A 23 -5.96 -20.23 -4.67
C ASP A 23 -6.31 -18.76 -4.91
N THR A 24 -5.45 -18.02 -5.62
CA THR A 24 -5.77 -16.66 -6.07
C THR A 24 -6.99 -16.67 -6.99
N ILE A 25 -7.06 -17.63 -7.92
CA ILE A 25 -8.21 -17.76 -8.83
C ILE A 25 -9.48 -18.08 -8.02
N ARG A 26 -9.43 -19.06 -7.10
CA ARG A 26 -10.58 -19.38 -6.23
C ARG A 26 -10.99 -18.20 -5.36
N PHE A 27 -10.02 -17.42 -4.89
CA PHE A 27 -10.29 -16.22 -4.12
C PHE A 27 -11.03 -15.19 -4.98
N TYR A 28 -10.58 -14.94 -6.21
CA TYR A 28 -11.29 -14.05 -7.13
C TYR A 28 -12.69 -14.53 -7.51
N GLU A 29 -12.92 -15.84 -7.58
CA GLU A 29 -14.28 -16.37 -7.72
C GLU A 29 -15.16 -15.98 -6.53
N ARG A 30 -14.67 -16.20 -5.30
CA ARG A 30 -15.42 -15.85 -4.08
C ARG A 30 -15.67 -14.35 -3.93
N SER A 31 -14.73 -13.52 -4.39
CA SER A 31 -14.85 -12.07 -4.36
C SER A 31 -15.63 -11.48 -5.54
N GLY A 32 -16.25 -12.32 -6.39
CA GLY A 32 -17.03 -11.87 -7.56
C GLY A 32 -16.20 -11.27 -8.71
N LEU A 33 -14.87 -11.30 -8.58
CA LEU A 33 -13.94 -10.79 -9.58
C LEU A 33 -13.84 -11.71 -10.80
N LEU A 34 -14.12 -13.00 -10.66
CA LEU A 34 -14.13 -13.97 -11.74
C LEU A 34 -15.39 -14.83 -11.66
N GLN A 35 -16.10 -15.00 -12.78
CA GLN A 35 -17.27 -15.88 -12.84
C GLN A 35 -16.90 -17.20 -13.54
N THR A 36 -17.41 -18.32 -13.04
CA THR A 36 -17.39 -19.60 -13.77
C THR A 36 -18.71 -20.32 -13.60
N ASP A 37 -19.40 -20.55 -14.71
CA ASP A 37 -20.64 -21.35 -14.73
C ASP A 37 -20.43 -22.69 -15.42
N THR A 38 -19.20 -22.97 -15.88
CA THR A 38 -18.91 -24.16 -16.66
C THR A 38 -18.13 -25.19 -15.85
N ARG A 39 -18.73 -26.37 -15.69
CA ARG A 39 -18.03 -27.56 -15.24
C ARG A 39 -17.89 -28.59 -16.35
N SER A 40 -16.80 -29.36 -16.33
CA SER A 40 -16.63 -30.52 -17.20
C SER A 40 -17.58 -31.65 -16.78
N ARG A 41 -17.75 -32.67 -17.63
CA ARG A 41 -18.50 -33.89 -17.29
C ARG A 41 -17.95 -34.60 -16.04
N ALA A 42 -16.66 -34.46 -15.77
CA ALA A 42 -16.00 -35.01 -14.58
C ALA A 42 -16.02 -34.06 -13.36
N GLY A 43 -16.76 -32.94 -13.43
CA GLY A 43 -16.95 -32.00 -12.32
C GLY A 43 -15.88 -30.91 -12.16
N TYR A 44 -14.86 -30.87 -13.02
CA TYR A 44 -13.80 -29.86 -12.96
C TYR A 44 -14.29 -28.48 -13.44
N ARG A 45 -13.87 -27.40 -12.76
CA ARG A 45 -14.08 -26.02 -13.23
C ARG A 45 -13.34 -25.80 -14.55
N LEU A 46 -14.04 -25.21 -15.52
CA LEU A 46 -13.50 -24.87 -16.83
C LEU A 46 -13.61 -23.37 -17.06
N TYR A 47 -12.55 -22.80 -17.60
CA TYR A 47 -12.43 -21.37 -17.86
C TYR A 47 -12.18 -21.15 -19.34
N ASP A 48 -12.85 -20.17 -19.91
CA ASP A 48 -12.73 -19.82 -21.32
C ASP A 48 -11.70 -18.70 -21.54
N THR A 49 -11.57 -18.28 -22.79
CA THR A 49 -10.64 -17.20 -23.17
C THR A 49 -11.00 -15.87 -22.52
N GLU A 50 -12.28 -15.61 -22.23
CA GLU A 50 -12.68 -14.36 -21.56
C GLU A 50 -12.25 -14.36 -20.10
N SER A 51 -12.33 -15.50 -19.42
CA SER A 51 -11.77 -15.70 -18.08
C SER A 51 -10.27 -15.40 -18.02
N ILE A 52 -9.51 -15.84 -19.04
CA ILE A 52 -8.07 -15.52 -19.16
C ILE A 52 -7.85 -14.02 -19.29
N ARG A 53 -8.59 -13.35 -20.20
CA ARG A 53 -8.47 -11.90 -20.40
C ARG A 53 -8.82 -11.12 -19.14
N ARG A 54 -9.88 -11.53 -18.44
CA ARG A 54 -10.32 -10.93 -17.18
C ARG A 54 -9.27 -11.09 -16.09
N LEU A 55 -8.65 -12.26 -15.95
CA LEU A 55 -7.57 -12.46 -14.98
C LEU A 55 -6.33 -11.62 -15.29
N LYS A 56 -5.92 -11.53 -16.57
CA LYS A 56 -4.82 -10.65 -16.99
C LYS A 56 -5.13 -9.18 -16.69
N PHE A 57 -6.36 -8.77 -16.90
CA PHE A 57 -6.84 -7.44 -16.53
C PHE A 57 -6.71 -7.19 -15.03
N ILE A 58 -7.30 -8.06 -14.20
CA ILE A 58 -7.23 -7.96 -12.73
C ILE A 58 -5.79 -7.90 -12.24
N LYS A 59 -4.91 -8.75 -12.79
CA LYS A 59 -3.48 -8.77 -12.44
C LYS A 59 -2.84 -7.41 -12.73
N ARG A 60 -2.96 -6.91 -13.95
CA ARG A 60 -2.38 -5.61 -14.35
C ARG A 60 -2.92 -4.46 -13.49
N THR A 61 -4.22 -4.44 -13.21
CA THR A 61 -4.84 -3.37 -12.40
C THR A 61 -4.35 -3.43 -10.95
N ARG A 62 -4.18 -4.63 -10.38
CA ARG A 62 -3.58 -4.80 -9.05
C ARG A 62 -2.11 -4.38 -9.02
N ASP A 63 -1.34 -4.66 -10.07
CA ASP A 63 0.07 -4.26 -10.18
C ASP A 63 0.22 -2.71 -10.21
N LEU A 64 -0.84 -1.99 -10.60
CA LEU A 64 -0.92 -0.52 -10.53
C LEU A 64 -1.36 0.01 -9.15
N GLY A 65 -1.59 -0.86 -8.17
CA GLY A 65 -1.95 -0.46 -6.80
C GLY A 65 -3.44 -0.24 -6.56
N PHE A 66 -4.32 -0.66 -7.48
CA PHE A 66 -5.75 -0.70 -7.22
C PHE A 66 -6.10 -1.85 -6.28
N SER A 67 -6.96 -1.55 -5.31
CA SER A 67 -7.58 -2.52 -4.41
C SER A 67 -8.57 -3.40 -5.15
N LEU A 68 -8.96 -4.52 -4.53
CA LEU A 68 -9.94 -5.44 -5.11
C LEU A 68 -11.31 -4.77 -5.33
N ASP A 69 -11.72 -3.89 -4.41
CA ASP A 69 -12.98 -3.16 -4.51
C ASP A 69 -12.96 -2.16 -5.67
N GLU A 70 -11.85 -1.46 -5.87
CA GLU A 70 -11.67 -0.59 -7.05
C GLU A 70 -11.63 -1.41 -8.33
N ILE A 71 -11.00 -2.58 -8.34
CA ILE A 71 -11.00 -3.48 -9.50
C ILE A 71 -12.43 -3.94 -9.82
N LEU A 72 -13.26 -4.23 -8.82
CA LEU A 72 -14.68 -4.53 -9.04
C LEU A 72 -15.41 -3.34 -9.67
N GLN A 73 -15.19 -2.12 -9.18
CA GLN A 73 -15.77 -0.90 -9.77
C GLN A 73 -15.33 -0.71 -11.22
N ILE A 74 -14.05 -0.88 -11.52
CA ILE A 74 -13.50 -0.78 -12.88
C ILE A 74 -14.09 -1.87 -13.79
N LEU A 75 -14.26 -3.09 -13.28
CA LEU A 75 -14.88 -4.18 -14.04
C LEU A 75 -16.36 -3.89 -14.32
N ALA A 76 -17.08 -3.28 -13.37
CA ALA A 76 -18.46 -2.86 -13.55
C ALA A 76 -18.58 -1.76 -14.62
N LEU A 77 -17.71 -0.75 -14.58
CA LEU A 77 -17.61 0.29 -15.61
C LEU A 77 -17.36 -0.31 -17.00
N ARG A 78 -16.46 -1.31 -17.10
CA ARG A 78 -16.16 -1.96 -18.38
C ARG A 78 -17.36 -2.72 -18.97
N SER A 79 -18.29 -3.17 -18.15
CA SER A 79 -19.48 -3.91 -18.57
C SER A 79 -20.74 -3.06 -18.75
N ALA A 80 -20.71 -1.79 -18.34
CA ALA A 80 -21.86 -0.89 -18.42
C ALA A 80 -21.91 -0.18 -19.78
N ASP A 81 -23.09 -0.12 -20.39
CA ASP A 81 -23.30 0.48 -21.71
C ASP A 81 -23.20 2.01 -21.71
N ASP A 82 -23.42 2.64 -20.55
CA ASP A 82 -23.42 4.09 -20.33
C ASP A 82 -22.13 4.59 -19.65
N ALA A 83 -21.15 3.71 -19.42
CA ALA A 83 -19.88 4.10 -18.82
C ALA A 83 -19.08 5.03 -19.74
N THR A 84 -18.42 6.01 -19.13
CA THR A 84 -17.65 7.04 -19.84
C THR A 84 -16.16 6.94 -19.51
N CYS A 85 -15.33 7.42 -20.43
CA CYS A 85 -13.90 7.60 -20.17
C CYS A 85 -13.65 8.55 -18.98
N GLY A 86 -14.57 9.47 -18.69
CA GLY A 86 -14.49 10.38 -17.54
C GLY A 86 -14.50 9.64 -16.20
N GLN A 87 -15.39 8.66 -16.04
CA GLN A 87 -15.44 7.84 -14.82
C GLN A 87 -14.15 7.04 -14.62
N MET A 88 -13.60 6.44 -15.68
CA MET A 88 -12.33 5.72 -15.60
C MET A 88 -11.15 6.67 -15.28
N LEU A 89 -11.16 7.88 -15.86
CA LEU A 89 -10.14 8.89 -15.58
C LEU A 89 -10.18 9.34 -14.12
N GLU A 90 -11.36 9.54 -13.54
CA GLU A 90 -11.52 9.91 -12.14
C GLU A 90 -10.93 8.86 -11.19
N LEU A 91 -11.25 7.57 -11.39
CA LEU A 91 -10.66 6.48 -10.62
C LEU A 91 -9.12 6.47 -10.72
N THR A 92 -8.61 6.73 -11.93
CA THR A 92 -7.17 6.77 -12.18
C THR A 92 -6.51 7.96 -11.49
N GLN A 93 -7.12 9.15 -11.56
CA GLN A 93 -6.63 10.36 -10.90
C GLN A 93 -6.62 10.21 -9.38
N ARG A 94 -7.66 9.61 -8.80
CA ARG A 94 -7.68 9.28 -7.36
C ARG A 94 -6.52 8.36 -6.99
N LYS A 95 -6.29 7.29 -7.77
CA LYS A 95 -5.15 6.39 -7.53
C LYS A 95 -3.79 7.09 -7.63
N ILE A 96 -3.65 8.05 -8.55
CA ILE A 96 -2.44 8.88 -8.66
C ILE A 96 -2.24 9.73 -7.39
N LEU A 97 -3.30 10.30 -6.83
CA LEU A 97 -3.21 11.06 -5.58
C LEU A 97 -2.81 10.17 -4.41
N ASP A 98 -3.45 9.00 -4.26
CA ASP A 98 -3.09 8.03 -3.21
C ASP A 98 -1.61 7.63 -3.29
N ALA A 99 -1.12 7.34 -4.52
CA ALA A 99 0.26 6.98 -4.74
C ALA A 99 1.23 8.13 -4.38
N ARG A 100 0.89 9.37 -4.72
CA ARG A 100 1.69 10.56 -4.37
C ARG A 100 1.75 10.77 -2.86
N THR A 101 0.64 10.60 -2.15
CA THR A 101 0.61 10.66 -0.68
C THR A 101 1.56 9.64 -0.08
N ARG A 102 1.47 8.38 -0.52
CA ARG A 102 2.33 7.30 -0.02
C ARG A 102 3.82 7.52 -0.33
N VAL A 103 4.13 8.06 -1.51
CA VAL A 103 5.52 8.46 -1.86
C VAL A 103 6.02 9.54 -0.91
N SER A 104 5.19 10.55 -0.59
CA SER A 104 5.57 11.60 0.36
C SER A 104 5.82 11.07 1.77
N GLU A 105 4.97 10.16 2.25
CA GLU A 105 5.13 9.49 3.55
C GLU A 105 6.41 8.65 3.61
N LEU A 106 6.66 7.84 2.58
CA LEU A 106 7.88 7.03 2.49
C LEU A 106 9.13 7.90 2.40
N ALA A 107 9.10 9.00 1.64
CA ALA A 107 10.20 9.94 1.56
C ALA A 107 10.46 10.65 2.90
N HIS A 108 9.42 10.89 3.70
CA HIS A 108 9.59 11.41 5.06
C HIS A 108 10.29 10.41 5.98
N ILE A 109 9.86 9.14 5.96
CA ILE A 109 10.46 8.05 6.73
C ILE A 109 11.92 7.85 6.30
N GLU A 110 12.18 7.80 5.00
CA GLU A 110 13.53 7.68 4.44
C GLU A 110 14.45 8.78 4.98
N ARG A 111 14.04 10.05 4.87
CA ARG A 111 14.83 11.17 5.40
C ARG A 111 15.09 11.06 6.90
N ALA A 112 14.13 10.60 7.69
CA ALA A 112 14.31 10.40 9.12
C ALA A 112 15.34 9.29 9.41
N LEU A 113 15.22 8.14 8.73
CA LEU A 113 16.17 7.03 8.85
C LEU A 113 17.57 7.39 8.36
N THR A 114 17.68 8.16 7.27
CA THR A 114 18.97 8.66 6.77
C THR A 114 19.68 9.51 7.82
N ARG A 115 18.97 10.45 8.45
CA ARG A 115 19.56 11.29 9.52
C ARG A 115 20.02 10.48 10.71
N LEU A 116 19.23 9.49 11.14
CA LEU A 116 19.66 8.58 12.22
C LEU A 116 20.94 7.85 11.82
N ALA A 117 20.99 7.28 10.61
CA ALA A 117 22.16 6.56 10.11
C ALA A 117 23.42 7.44 10.02
N GLU A 118 23.30 8.70 9.60
CA GLU A 118 24.42 9.66 9.50
C GLU A 118 25.06 9.99 10.86
N THR A 119 24.29 9.91 11.94
CA THR A 119 24.79 10.20 13.30
C THR A 119 25.47 9.01 13.98
N CYS A 120 25.35 7.80 13.42
CA CYS A 120 25.88 6.59 14.02
C CYS A 120 27.39 6.46 13.81
N PRO A 121 28.20 6.27 14.87
CA PRO A 121 29.64 6.05 14.72
C PRO A 121 29.98 4.73 13.99
N GLY A 122 29.10 3.73 14.04
CA GLY A 122 29.26 2.44 13.36
C GLY A 122 30.48 1.63 13.82
N GLY A 123 30.88 0.66 12.99
CA GLY A 123 32.08 -0.17 13.22
C GLY A 123 32.00 -1.06 14.48
N ASP A 124 33.12 -1.19 15.18
CA ASP A 124 33.25 -1.96 16.43
C ASP A 124 32.79 -1.16 17.68
N THR A 125 32.09 -0.03 17.49
CA THR A 125 31.60 0.80 18.59
C THR A 125 30.61 0.00 19.45
N PRO A 126 30.81 -0.08 20.78
CA PRO A 126 29.87 -0.76 21.67
C PRO A 126 28.46 -0.18 21.57
N ILE A 127 27.43 -1.04 21.68
CA ILE A 127 26.03 -0.65 21.51
C ILE A 127 25.56 0.44 22.50
N GLY A 128 26.19 0.53 23.68
CA GLY A 128 25.91 1.58 24.67
C GLY A 128 26.41 2.98 24.28
N GLN A 129 27.05 3.14 23.12
CA GLN A 129 27.44 4.43 22.53
C GLN A 129 26.72 4.66 21.18
N CYS A 130 25.61 3.94 20.95
CA CYS A 130 24.87 4.01 19.71
C CYS A 130 23.90 5.20 19.72
N THR A 131 24.27 6.26 19.02
CA THR A 131 23.46 7.48 18.88
C THR A 131 22.10 7.26 18.22
N ILE A 132 21.94 6.21 17.41
CA ILE A 132 20.62 5.82 16.86
C ILE A 132 19.69 5.37 17.98
N LEU A 133 20.17 4.53 18.91
CA LEU A 133 19.36 4.06 20.03
C LEU A 133 19.00 5.22 20.95
N ASP A 134 19.96 6.08 21.26
CA ASP A 134 19.75 7.27 22.08
C ASP A 134 18.65 8.18 21.50
N GLN A 135 18.59 8.34 20.17
CA GLN A 135 17.57 9.16 19.49
C GLN A 135 16.21 8.46 19.31
N LEU A 136 16.16 7.14 19.38
CA LEU A 136 14.91 6.36 19.28
C LEU A 136 14.26 6.14 20.64
N ASP A 137 15.01 6.23 21.74
CA ASP A 137 14.48 6.09 23.09
C ASP A 137 13.73 7.37 23.48
N PRO A 138 12.41 7.33 23.72
CA PRO A 138 11.59 8.52 24.02
C PRO A 138 11.85 9.11 25.42
N GLY A 139 13.01 8.87 26.03
CA GLY A 139 13.31 9.18 27.43
C GLY A 139 14.48 10.14 27.60
N ASP A 140 14.27 11.44 27.34
CA ASP A 140 14.75 12.57 28.19
C ASP A 140 14.29 13.98 27.70
N ASP A 141 13.04 14.15 27.27
CA ASP A 141 12.45 15.48 27.01
C ASP A 141 12.01 16.23 28.31
N LEU A 142 12.61 15.94 29.47
CA LEU A 142 12.27 16.60 30.74
C LEU A 142 13.46 17.13 31.57
N ALA A 143 14.64 17.32 31.00
CA ALA A 143 15.75 17.95 31.72
C ALA A 143 16.38 19.11 30.92
N GLY A 144 15.80 20.31 31.06
CA GLY A 144 16.32 21.51 30.41
C GLY A 144 15.64 22.83 30.80
N SER A 145 15.24 23.00 32.07
CA SER A 145 15.00 24.33 32.64
C SER A 145 15.67 24.42 34.00
N SER A 146 16.97 24.70 33.98
CA SER A 146 17.72 25.20 35.13
C SER A 146 18.64 26.30 34.63
N ASP A 147 18.08 27.49 34.44
CA ASP A 147 18.80 28.76 34.58
C ASP A 147 18.29 29.36 35.90
N GLU A 148 18.94 29.00 37.00
CA GLU A 148 19.94 29.83 37.69
C GLU A 148 19.32 31.02 38.43
N ASP A 149 19.05 30.76 39.71
CA ASP A 149 18.99 31.76 40.78
C ASP A 149 20.24 32.65 40.73
N THR A 150 20.09 33.89 40.25
CA THR A 150 21.04 34.96 40.59
C THR A 150 20.41 35.84 41.66
N ASP A 151 20.79 35.54 42.90
CA ASP A 151 20.67 36.43 44.04
C ASP A 151 21.43 37.74 43.76
N HIS A 152 20.72 38.86 43.69
CA HIS A 152 21.31 40.19 43.79
C HIS A 152 20.49 41.06 44.74
N SER A 153 20.68 40.80 46.03
CA SER A 153 20.42 41.77 47.09
C SER A 153 21.20 43.06 46.83
N SER A 154 20.49 44.16 46.54
CA SER A 154 20.91 45.51 46.91
C SER A 154 19.78 46.53 46.82
N SER A 155 19.28 46.88 48.01
CA SER A 155 19.05 48.26 48.47
C SER A 155 18.10 49.16 47.69
N ARG A 156 16.89 49.39 48.24
CA ARG A 156 16.20 50.69 48.16
C ARG A 156 15.25 50.91 49.35
N THR A 157 15.71 51.82 50.18
CA THR A 157 15.10 52.55 51.30
C THR A 157 13.57 52.75 51.28
N CYS A 158 12.94 52.47 52.42
CA CYS A 158 11.66 53.04 52.83
C CYS A 158 11.76 54.57 53.04
N ARG A 159 10.76 55.33 52.58
CA ARG A 159 10.41 56.60 53.21
C ARG A 159 8.90 56.88 53.10
N THR A 160 8.31 57.04 54.27
CA THR A 160 6.91 57.34 54.59
C THR A 160 6.65 58.85 54.53
N THR A 161 5.50 59.26 54.00
CA THR A 161 4.66 60.37 54.49
C THR A 161 3.24 60.15 54.02
#